data_AF-A0A7K2WBJ2-F1
#
_entry.id   AF-A0A7K2WBJ2-F1
#
_cell.length_a   1.000
_cell.length_b   1.000
_cell.length_c   1.000
_cell.angle_alpha   90.00
_cell.angle_beta   90.00
_cell.angle_gamma   90.00
#
_symmetry.space_group_name_H-M   'P 1'
#
loop_
_entity.id
_entity.type
_entity.pdbx_description
1 polymer ?
#
loop_
_entity_poly.entity_id
_entity_poly.type
_entity_poly.pdbx_seq_one_letter_code
_entity_poly.pdbx_strand_id
1 'polypeptide(L)'
;MPPSDPISHPLITTFGRLSEAHSHLERRLGTAMLKEVGLPHVWFEVLLRLARAEEGQLTMSTLAEQIALTTGGVTRLIDRIQAAGYVERCYCAKDRRIAYAAITDAGHDILTRAATGHLRQLRDTFAPFSEDDLTTLDTLLDRLRSTT
;
A
#
# COMPACT_ATOMS: atom_id res chain seq x y z
N MET A 1 10.87 -28.31 32.46
CA MET A 1 10.25 -28.31 31.12
C MET A 1 11.36 -27.92 30.15
N PRO A 2 11.73 -28.74 29.15
CA PRO A 2 12.72 -28.30 28.17
C PRO A 2 12.20 -27.00 27.52
N PRO A 3 13.07 -26.04 27.16
CA PRO A 3 12.63 -24.90 26.38
C PRO A 3 11.96 -25.45 25.12
N SER A 4 10.71 -25.05 24.88
CA SER A 4 10.03 -25.34 23.61
C SER A 4 10.97 -24.91 22.49
N ASP A 5 11.32 -25.83 21.59
CA ASP A 5 12.16 -25.53 20.44
C ASP A 5 11.66 -24.24 19.78
N PRO A 6 12.47 -23.16 19.77
CA PRO A 6 12.01 -21.87 19.29
C PRO A 6 11.59 -21.95 17.82
N ILE A 7 12.19 -22.84 17.02
CA ILE A 7 11.84 -23.02 15.60
C ILE A 7 10.40 -23.53 15.44
N SER A 8 9.98 -24.41 16.34
CA SER A 8 8.64 -25.01 16.35
C SER A 8 7.60 -24.18 17.14
N HIS A 9 7.94 -22.95 17.55
CA HIS A 9 7.06 -22.14 18.39
C HIS A 9 5.81 -21.68 17.59
N PRO A 10 4.58 -21.89 18.11
CA PRO A 10 3.35 -21.56 17.37
C PRO A 10 3.26 -20.11 16.89
N LEU A 11 3.78 -19.14 17.64
CA LEU A 11 3.82 -17.73 17.20
C LEU A 11 4.70 -17.50 15.97
N ILE A 12 5.80 -18.25 15.80
CA ILE A 12 6.63 -18.16 14.58
C ILE A 12 5.83 -18.69 13.39
N THR A 13 5.12 -19.81 13.56
CA THR A 13 4.24 -20.33 12.52
C THR A 13 3.13 -19.35 12.16
N THR A 14 2.48 -18.72 13.15
CA THR A 14 1.44 -17.71 12.93
C THR A 14 1.98 -16.49 12.17
N PHE A 15 3.15 -15.98 12.56
CA PHE A 15 3.80 -14.86 11.86
C PHE A 15 4.16 -15.23 10.41
N GLY A 16 4.68 -16.44 10.19
CA GLY A 16 4.98 -16.97 8.85
C GLY A 16 3.73 -17.01 7.97
N ARG A 17 2.62 -17.57 8.49
CA ARG A 17 1.33 -17.60 7.77
C ARG A 17 0.81 -16.22 7.41
N LEU A 18 0.91 -15.26 8.32
CA LEU A 18 0.53 -13.87 8.06
C LEU A 18 1.38 -13.27 6.93
N SER A 19 2.69 -13.47 6.99
CA SER A 19 3.65 -12.98 5.98
C SER A 19 3.42 -13.60 4.60
N GLU A 20 3.15 -14.90 4.56
CA GLU A 20 2.85 -15.65 3.34
C GLU A 20 1.52 -15.21 2.73
N ALA A 21 0.47 -15.04 3.56
CA ALA A 21 -0.83 -14.55 3.10
C ALA A 21 -0.73 -13.15 2.49
N HIS A 22 -0.03 -12.22 3.18
CA HIS A 22 0.21 -10.88 2.65
C HIS A 22 0.98 -10.92 1.31
N SER A 23 2.09 -11.66 1.25
CA SER A 23 2.91 -11.78 0.03
C SER A 23 2.13 -12.38 -1.14
N HIS A 24 1.25 -13.35 -0.86
CA HIS A 24 0.40 -13.96 -1.86
C HIS A 24 -0.64 -12.97 -2.41
N LEU A 25 -1.28 -12.19 -1.54
CA LEU A 25 -2.24 -11.15 -1.91
C LEU A 25 -1.57 -10.06 -2.76
N GLU A 26 -0.45 -9.52 -2.29
CA GLU A 26 0.35 -8.52 -3.01
C GLU A 26 0.69 -8.96 -4.43
N ARG A 27 1.22 -10.18 -4.58
CA ARG A 27 1.58 -10.72 -5.88
C ARG A 27 0.37 -10.89 -6.78
N ARG A 28 -0.73 -11.43 -6.26
CA ARG A 28 -1.96 -11.68 -7.05
C ARG A 28 -2.59 -10.37 -7.52
N LEU A 29 -2.80 -9.43 -6.59
CA LEU A 29 -3.44 -8.14 -6.87
C LEU A 29 -2.55 -7.26 -7.75
N GLY A 30 -1.25 -7.24 -7.50
CA GLY A 30 -0.29 -6.51 -8.32
C GLY A 30 -0.17 -7.05 -9.75
N THR A 31 -0.17 -8.38 -9.93
CA THR A 31 -0.15 -9.00 -11.27
C THR A 31 -1.42 -8.65 -12.05
N ALA A 32 -2.59 -8.74 -11.42
CA ALA A 32 -3.86 -8.38 -12.06
C ALA A 32 -3.89 -6.90 -12.45
N MET A 33 -3.48 -6.01 -11.56
CA MET A 33 -3.45 -4.57 -11.79
C MET A 33 -2.53 -4.18 -12.95
N LEU A 34 -1.32 -4.76 -12.99
CA LEU A 34 -0.39 -4.53 -14.09
C LEU A 34 -0.97 -5.03 -15.41
N LYS A 35 -1.61 -6.20 -15.42
CA LYS A 35 -2.18 -6.80 -16.64
C LYS A 35 -3.38 -6.02 -17.18
N GLU A 36 -4.26 -5.56 -16.29
CA GLU A 36 -5.53 -4.93 -16.68
C GLU A 36 -5.39 -3.43 -16.95
N VAL A 37 -4.55 -2.74 -16.19
CA VAL A 37 -4.46 -1.26 -16.18
C VAL A 37 -3.08 -0.75 -16.59
N GLY A 38 -2.06 -1.62 -16.62
CA GLY A 38 -0.69 -1.21 -16.93
C GLY A 38 -0.02 -0.43 -15.79
N LEU A 39 -0.61 -0.42 -14.59
CA LEU A 39 -0.12 0.34 -13.45
C LEU A 39 0.60 -0.60 -12.47
N PRO A 40 1.89 -0.35 -12.14
CA PRO A 40 2.56 -1.09 -11.07
C PRO A 40 1.85 -0.91 -9.73
N HIS A 41 1.75 -1.96 -8.92
CA HIS A 41 1.00 -1.89 -7.65
C HIS A 41 1.53 -0.79 -6.72
N VAL A 42 2.85 -0.67 -6.60
CA VAL A 42 3.47 0.38 -5.77
C VAL A 42 3.15 1.80 -6.26
N TRP A 43 2.83 2.00 -7.55
CA TRP A 43 2.37 3.31 -8.05
C TRP A 43 0.93 3.56 -7.64
N PHE A 44 0.07 2.54 -7.75
CA PHE A 44 -1.30 2.60 -7.24
C PHE A 44 -1.34 2.97 -5.76
N GLU A 45 -0.49 2.36 -4.93
CA GLU A 45 -0.53 2.67 -3.51
C GLU A 45 -0.05 4.10 -3.18
N VAL A 46 0.91 4.65 -3.95
CA VAL A 46 1.33 6.04 -3.82
C VAL A 46 0.18 6.97 -4.19
N LEU A 47 -0.44 6.75 -5.35
CA LEU A 47 -1.58 7.55 -5.80
C LEU A 47 -2.75 7.47 -4.82
N LEU A 48 -3.03 6.28 -4.26
CA LEU A 48 -4.08 6.08 -3.27
C LEU A 48 -3.82 6.87 -1.99
N ARG A 49 -2.58 6.89 -1.49
CA ARG A 49 -2.21 7.67 -0.29
C ARG A 49 -2.30 9.17 -0.54
N LEU A 50 -1.81 9.65 -1.69
CA LEU A 50 -1.93 11.04 -2.10
C LEU A 50 -3.40 11.47 -2.21
N ALA A 51 -4.23 10.70 -2.92
CA ALA A 51 -5.66 11.00 -3.10
C ALA A 51 -6.47 11.00 -1.79
N ARG A 52 -5.99 10.30 -0.75
CA ARG A 52 -6.60 10.28 0.59
C ARG A 52 -6.03 11.33 1.53
N ALA A 53 -4.92 11.95 1.18
CA ALA A 53 -4.31 13.00 1.98
C ALA A 53 -5.12 14.30 1.85
N GLU A 54 -5.05 15.13 2.87
CA GLU A 54 -5.53 16.51 2.79
C GLU A 54 -4.81 17.23 1.65
N GLU A 55 -5.56 17.99 0.84
CA GLU A 55 -5.07 18.69 -0.35
C GLU A 55 -4.47 17.79 -1.46
N GLY A 56 -4.59 16.46 -1.38
CA GLY A 56 -4.08 15.56 -2.41
C GLY A 56 -2.55 15.45 -2.45
N GLN A 57 -1.86 15.83 -1.37
CA GLN A 57 -0.40 15.90 -1.35
C GLN A 57 0.22 15.39 -0.05
N LEU A 58 1.44 14.84 -0.16
CA LEU A 58 2.22 14.38 0.99
C LEU A 58 3.70 14.73 0.82
N THR A 59 4.39 14.92 1.94
CA THR A 59 5.85 15.06 1.92
C THR A 59 6.52 13.73 1.56
N MET A 60 7.74 13.79 1.00
CA MET A 60 8.51 12.58 0.68
C MET A 60 8.79 11.70 1.90
N SER A 61 9.01 12.29 3.07
CA SER A 61 9.22 11.56 4.33
C SER A 61 7.95 10.83 4.78
N THR A 62 6.81 11.52 4.76
CA THR A 62 5.53 10.89 5.11
C THR A 62 5.17 9.76 4.15
N LEU A 63 5.40 9.94 2.84
CA LEU A 63 5.22 8.85 1.87
C LEU A 63 6.15 7.67 2.16
N ALA A 64 7.42 7.92 2.45
CA ALA A 64 8.40 6.87 2.78
C ALA A 64 7.97 6.03 3.99
N GLU A 65 7.52 6.69 5.06
CA GLU A 65 6.98 6.03 6.25
C GLU A 65 5.75 5.19 5.91
N GLN A 66 4.80 5.73 5.13
CA GLN A 66 3.54 5.06 4.84
C GLN A 66 3.67 3.88 3.87
N ILE A 67 4.65 3.90 2.96
CA ILE A 67 4.85 2.84 1.94
C ILE A 67 5.99 1.88 2.29
N ALA A 68 6.52 1.97 3.51
CA ALA A 68 7.64 1.17 4.03
C ALA A 68 8.88 1.17 3.10
N LEU A 69 9.14 2.29 2.43
CA LEU A 69 10.33 2.50 1.59
C LEU A 69 11.28 3.49 2.25
N THR A 70 12.55 3.41 1.90
CA THR A 70 13.50 4.47 2.25
C THR A 70 13.17 5.75 1.50
N THR A 71 13.51 6.91 2.06
CA THR A 71 13.30 8.22 1.41
C THR A 71 13.93 8.27 0.01
N GLY A 72 15.14 7.72 -0.16
CA GLY A 72 15.79 7.63 -1.48
C GLY A 72 15.12 6.65 -2.44
N GLY A 73 14.39 5.64 -1.93
CA GLY A 73 13.51 4.78 -2.72
C GLY A 73 12.26 5.53 -3.20
N VAL A 74 11.63 6.29 -2.30
CA VAL A 74 10.45 7.12 -2.62
C VAL A 74 10.76 8.19 -3.66
N THR A 75 11.86 8.92 -3.51
CA THR A 75 12.25 9.96 -4.49
C THR A 75 12.30 9.40 -5.91
N ARG A 76 12.99 8.27 -6.12
CA ARG A 76 13.10 7.60 -7.42
C ARG A 76 11.78 7.02 -7.91
N LEU A 77 10.89 6.64 -6.99
CA LEU A 77 9.55 6.19 -7.34
C LEU A 77 8.71 7.37 -7.84
N ILE A 78 8.68 8.48 -7.11
CA ILE A 78 7.98 9.71 -7.51
C ILE A 78 8.50 10.23 -8.85
N ASP A 79 9.81 10.20 -9.10
CA ASP A 79 10.36 10.63 -10.39
C ASP A 79 9.76 9.88 -11.58
N ARG A 80 9.54 8.57 -11.43
CA ARG A 80 8.94 7.74 -12.48
C ARG A 80 7.44 8.01 -12.62
N ILE A 81 6.73 8.18 -11.51
CA ILE A 81 5.29 8.50 -11.52
C ILE A 81 5.05 9.90 -12.12
N GLN A 82 5.93 10.85 -11.82
CA GLN A 82 5.91 12.21 -12.38
C GLN A 82 6.22 12.18 -13.88
N ALA A 83 7.23 11.41 -14.31
CA ALA A 83 7.52 11.24 -15.73
C ALA A 83 6.35 10.61 -16.51
N ALA A 84 5.50 9.82 -15.85
CA ALA A 84 4.25 9.30 -16.41
C ALA A 84 3.07 10.28 -16.31
N GLY A 85 3.24 11.45 -15.70
CA GLY A 85 2.23 12.51 -15.60
C GLY A 85 1.20 12.35 -14.49
N TYR A 86 1.36 11.38 -13.59
CA TYR A 86 0.36 11.08 -12.56
C TYR A 86 0.55 11.83 -11.23
N VAL A 87 1.73 12.40 -11.02
CA VAL A 87 2.03 13.28 -9.88
C VAL A 87 2.87 14.45 -10.33
N GLU A 88 2.90 15.51 -9.52
CA GLU A 88 3.81 16.63 -9.66
C GLU A 88 4.53 16.93 -8.34
N ARG A 89 5.68 17.61 -8.44
CA ARG A 89 6.44 18.06 -7.27
C ARG A 89 6.11 19.50 -6.95
N CYS A 90 5.62 19.71 -5.74
CA CYS A 90 5.29 21.03 -5.20
C CYS A 90 6.26 21.39 -4.07
N TYR A 91 6.54 22.68 -3.91
CA TYR A 91 7.42 23.19 -2.85
C TYR A 91 6.64 24.11 -1.93
N CYS A 92 6.88 24.01 -0.61
CA CYS A 92 6.26 24.93 0.33
C CYS A 92 6.71 26.37 0.04
N ALA A 93 5.76 27.30 -0.04
CA ALA A 93 6.06 28.72 -0.23
C ALA A 93 6.86 29.32 0.94
N LYS A 94 6.69 28.76 2.15
CA LYS A 94 7.36 29.22 3.39
C LYS A 94 8.74 28.56 3.60
N ASP A 95 8.93 27.33 3.13
CA ASP A 95 10.21 26.63 3.19
C ASP A 95 10.44 25.75 1.95
N ARG A 96 11.26 26.24 1.02
CA ARG A 96 11.60 25.53 -0.22
C ARG A 96 12.35 24.22 -0.01
N ARG A 97 12.81 23.91 1.21
CA ARG A 97 13.42 22.62 1.54
C ARG A 97 12.37 21.51 1.65
N ILE A 98 11.10 21.86 1.86
CA ILE A 98 10.00 20.89 1.95
C ILE A 98 9.47 20.64 0.54
N ALA A 99 9.64 19.41 0.08
CA ALA A 99 9.11 18.91 -1.18
C ALA A 99 7.92 17.98 -0.94
N TYR A 100 6.84 18.25 -1.66
CA TYR A 100 5.63 17.43 -1.71
C TYR A 100 5.56 16.70 -3.05
N ALA A 101 4.94 15.53 -3.02
CA ALA A 101 4.30 14.97 -4.21
C ALA A 101 2.81 15.29 -4.12
N ALA A 102 2.24 15.81 -5.20
CA ALA A 102 0.81 16.04 -5.35
C ALA A 102 0.28 15.19 -6.50
N ILE A 103 -0.90 14.58 -6.33
CA ILE A 103 -1.55 13.83 -7.40
C ILE A 103 -2.13 14.78 -8.46
N THR A 104 -2.00 14.44 -9.73
CA THR A 104 -2.60 15.21 -10.84
C THR A 104 -3.99 14.67 -11.19
N ASP A 105 -4.75 15.40 -12.02
CA ASP A 105 -6.02 14.90 -12.57
C ASP A 105 -5.83 13.57 -13.32
N ALA A 106 -4.78 13.45 -14.14
CA ALA A 106 -4.44 12.18 -14.81
C ALA A 106 -4.11 11.06 -13.80
N GLY A 107 -3.49 11.42 -12.67
CA GLY A 107 -3.27 10.52 -11.54
C GLY A 107 -4.57 10.03 -10.91
N HIS A 108 -5.54 10.91 -10.73
CA HIS A 108 -6.87 10.56 -10.23
C HIS A 108 -7.63 9.64 -11.20
N ASP A 109 -7.53 9.88 -12.51
CA ASP A 109 -8.19 9.07 -13.53
C ASP A 109 -7.64 7.63 -13.55
N ILE A 110 -6.31 7.47 -13.59
CA ILE A 110 -5.70 6.14 -13.58
C ILE A 110 -5.93 5.42 -12.24
N LEU A 111 -5.94 6.15 -11.12
CA LEU A 111 -6.24 5.61 -9.81
C LEU A 111 -7.66 5.07 -9.75
N THR A 112 -8.66 5.82 -10.23
CA THR A 112 -10.07 5.39 -10.25
C THR A 112 -10.25 4.10 -11.06
N ARG A 113 -9.61 4.02 -12.23
CA ARG A 113 -9.61 2.81 -13.07
C ARG A 113 -8.96 1.62 -12.36
N ALA A 114 -7.79 1.83 -11.75
CA ALA A 114 -7.08 0.80 -10.99
C ALA A 114 -7.87 0.34 -9.76
N ALA A 115 -8.47 1.25 -9.01
CA ALA A 115 -9.28 0.96 -7.83
C ALA A 115 -10.51 0.11 -8.16
N THR A 116 -11.15 0.37 -9.29
CA THR A 116 -12.30 -0.43 -9.76
C THR A 116 -11.90 -1.88 -10.03
N GLY A 117 -10.77 -2.11 -10.70
CA GLY A 117 -10.23 -3.46 -10.92
C GLY A 117 -9.78 -4.11 -9.60
N HIS A 118 -9.11 -3.35 -8.75
CA HIS A 118 -8.63 -3.82 -7.45
C HIS A 118 -9.79 -4.28 -6.54
N LEU A 119 -10.87 -3.50 -6.46
CA LEU A 119 -12.06 -3.86 -5.68
C LEU A 119 -12.71 -5.15 -6.18
N ARG A 120 -12.79 -5.34 -7.51
CA ARG A 120 -13.30 -6.60 -8.08
C ARG A 120 -12.43 -7.78 -7.68
N GLN A 121 -11.11 -7.67 -7.81
CA GLN A 121 -10.17 -8.73 -7.42
C GLN A 121 -10.22 -9.04 -5.91
N LEU A 122 -10.39 -8.01 -5.08
CA LEU A 122 -10.60 -8.19 -3.64
C LEU A 122 -11.90 -8.96 -3.36
N ARG A 123 -13.02 -8.57 -3.98
CA ARG A 123 -14.29 -9.29 -3.84
C ARG A 123 -14.15 -10.77 -4.22
N ASP A 124 -13.50 -11.08 -5.33
CA ASP A 124 -13.29 -12.47 -5.75
C ASP A 124 -12.38 -13.24 -4.78
N THR A 125 -11.38 -12.57 -4.21
CA THR A 125 -10.43 -13.17 -3.26
C THR A 125 -11.09 -13.47 -1.91
N PHE A 126 -11.97 -12.57 -1.45
CA PHE A 126 -12.67 -12.69 -0.19
C PHE A 126 -14.05 -13.36 -0.31
N ALA A 127 -14.51 -13.72 -1.51
CA ALA A 127 -15.78 -14.42 -1.73
C ALA A 127 -15.97 -15.70 -0.89
N PRO A 128 -14.92 -16.49 -0.57
CA PRO A 128 -15.08 -17.65 0.30
C PRO A 128 -15.24 -17.36 1.80
N PHE A 129 -15.06 -16.11 2.23
CA PHE A 129 -15.08 -15.70 3.64
C PHE A 129 -16.48 -15.20 4.01
N SER A 130 -16.94 -15.58 5.20
CA SER A 130 -18.17 -15.02 5.77
C SER A 130 -17.95 -13.61 6.32
N GLU A 131 -19.04 -12.88 6.60
CA GLU A 131 -18.97 -11.58 7.26
C GLU A 131 -18.33 -11.66 8.65
N ASP A 132 -18.58 -12.75 9.39
CA ASP A 132 -17.98 -13.03 10.69
C ASP A 132 -16.46 -13.27 10.59
N ASP A 133 -16.01 -13.97 9.55
CA ASP A 133 -14.58 -14.18 9.30
C ASP A 133 -13.87 -12.85 9.06
N LEU A 134 -14.46 -11.97 8.24
CA LEU A 134 -13.90 -10.66 7.91
C LEU A 134 -13.87 -9.74 9.14
N THR A 135 -14.95 -9.71 9.92
CA THR A 135 -15.03 -8.93 11.18
C THR A 135 -13.97 -9.39 12.18
N THR A 136 -13.77 -10.71 12.29
CA THR A 136 -12.74 -11.29 13.14
C THR A 136 -11.35 -10.91 12.65
N LEU A 137 -11.12 -11.00 11.33
CA LEU A 137 -9.84 -10.64 10.72
C LEU A 137 -9.49 -9.17 10.97
N ASP A 138 -10.42 -8.25 10.72
CA ASP A 138 -10.23 -6.81 10.94
C ASP A 138 -9.86 -6.52 12.40
N THR A 139 -10.57 -7.14 13.35
CA THR A 139 -10.28 -7.01 14.78
C THR A 139 -8.86 -7.45 15.13
N LEU A 140 -8.40 -8.57 14.56
CA LEU A 140 -7.06 -9.10 14.82
C LEU A 140 -5.97 -8.23 14.18
N LEU A 141 -6.20 -7.74 12.95
CA LEU A 141 -5.27 -6.86 12.25
C LEU A 141 -5.13 -5.52 12.96
N ASP A 142 -6.21 -4.94 13.46
CA ASP A 142 -6.16 -3.69 14.23
C ASP A 142 -5.37 -3.86 15.53
N ARG A 143 -5.55 -4.98 16.23
CA ARG A 143 -4.73 -5.29 17.43
C ARG A 143 -3.25 -5.40 17.10
N LEU A 144 -2.89 -6.01 15.97
CA LEU A 144 -1.50 -6.10 15.52
C LEU A 144 -0.93 -4.72 15.17
N ARG A 145 -1.72 -3.85 14.52
CA ARG A 145 -1.31 -2.48 14.18
C ARG A 145 -1.15 -1.57 15.41
N SER A 146 -1.91 -1.81 16.47
CA SER A 146 -1.85 -1.02 17.72
C SER A 146 -0.79 -1.49 18.71
N THR A 147 -0.11 -2.61 18.43
CA THR A 147 0.95 -3.13 19.32
C THR A 147 2.24 -2.36 19.03
N THR A 148 2.64 -1.51 19.97
CA THR A 148 3.85 -0.65 19.92
C THR A 148 5.14 -1.45 19.90
#